data_AF-A0A2N2X3X2-F1
#
_entry.id   AF-A0A2N2X3X2-F1
#
_cell.length_a   1.000
_cell.length_b   1.000
_cell.length_c   1.000
_cell.angle_alpha   90.00
_cell.angle_beta   90.00
_cell.angle_gamma   90.00
#
_symmetry.space_group_name_H-M   'P 1'
#
loop_
_entity.id
_entity.type
_entity.pdbx_description
1 polymer ?
#
loop_
_entity_poly.entity_id
_entity_poly.type
_entity_poly.pdbx_seq_one_letter_code
_entity_poly.pdbx_strand_id
1 'polypeptide(L)'
;GSVNVTLKQLIETGDTSEIYFEVRDTGIGIVSNKINTVFGAFSQAKSDTSRIYGGTGLGLTIVKKLVGLLNGNIKVESKFGEGSIFKITLPLKLDLENVYLEEKEKTILLEEPLELSILLVEDNKTNQLLAKTRLERWNCKVDIANNGIEGVKKVQQKMYDLILMDIQMPVMDGYEATKIIKNDISKKVARIPVIAMTAYATNTDIKLAKSSGMDDYIFKPFKPKELYAILEKYGKPSKERNLKYANNGDHIEEIIEVKKHIDLKFLVEETQGESSILILLIESFLKDLEEFFELVDKEFQHKNWKALYEATHKIKPSITMFGISEMGPIIHLLTNKFRVEKELDDVESLLNTCKEIFKHVKEELLIELKSLKNE
;
A
#
# COMPACT_ATOMS: atom_id res chain seq x y z
N GLY A 1 12.94 -19.93 10.74
CA GLY A 1 12.88 -18.99 11.87
C GLY A 1 11.66 -18.11 11.71
N SER A 2 11.08 -17.67 12.81
CA SER A 2 9.95 -16.73 12.91
C SER A 2 10.40 -15.49 13.66
N VAL A 3 9.73 -14.36 13.40
CA VAL A 3 9.90 -13.12 14.16
C VAL A 3 8.52 -12.69 14.66
N ASN A 4 8.42 -12.40 15.95
CA ASN A 4 7.22 -11.88 16.60
C ASN A 4 7.50 -10.49 17.15
N VAL A 5 6.57 -9.57 16.94
CA VAL A 5 6.63 -8.20 17.48
C VAL A 5 5.48 -8.01 18.45
N THR A 6 5.77 -7.56 19.67
CA THR A 6 4.76 -7.27 20.69
C THR A 6 4.87 -5.81 21.11
N LEU A 7 3.72 -5.15 21.23
CA LEU A 7 3.60 -3.77 21.71
C LEU A 7 2.85 -3.75 23.04
N LYS A 8 3.33 -3.00 24.02
CA LYS A 8 2.66 -2.78 25.30
C LYS A 8 2.84 -1.35 25.76
N GLN A 9 1.80 -0.76 26.33
CA GLN A 9 1.93 0.45 27.14
C GLN A 9 2.36 0.03 28.55
N LEU A 10 3.43 0.62 29.08
CA LEU A 10 3.94 0.29 30.42
C LEU A 10 3.38 1.23 31.48
N ILE A 11 3.55 2.54 31.28
CA ILE A 11 3.19 3.57 32.26
C ILE A 11 2.70 4.81 31.49
N GLU A 12 1.63 5.41 32.00
CA GLU A 12 1.15 6.72 31.57
C GLU A 12 1.42 7.75 32.68
N THR A 13 2.14 8.82 32.35
CA THR A 13 2.41 9.92 33.27
C THR A 13 2.14 11.25 32.57
N GLY A 14 1.02 11.88 32.91
CA GLY A 14 0.63 13.19 32.37
C GLY A 14 0.59 13.17 30.84
N ASP A 15 1.45 13.97 30.20
CA ASP A 15 1.49 14.14 28.75
C ASP A 15 2.42 13.13 28.04
N THR A 16 2.87 12.09 28.73
CA THR A 16 3.81 11.09 28.18
C THR A 16 3.39 9.68 28.54
N SER A 17 3.48 8.78 27.56
CA SER A 17 3.25 7.35 27.71
C SER A 17 4.50 6.58 27.31
N GLU A 18 4.92 5.68 28.18
CA GLU A 18 6.06 4.81 27.93
C GLU A 18 5.60 3.56 27.18
N ILE A 19 6.05 3.44 25.93
CA ILE A 19 5.69 2.33 25.04
C ILE A 19 6.84 1.34 24.95
N TYR A 20 6.51 0.06 25.16
CA TYR A 20 7.41 -1.07 25.09
C TYR A 20 7.18 -1.88 23.82
N PHE A 21 8.26 -2.11 23.09
CA PHE A 21 8.33 -2.98 21.93
C PHE A 21 9.22 -4.18 22.25
N GLU A 22 8.76 -5.38 21.94
CA GLU A 22 9.55 -6.61 21.99
C GLU A 22 9.60 -7.24 20.61
N VAL A 23 10.79 -7.42 20.06
CA VAL A 23 11.03 -8.13 18.80
C VAL A 23 11.76 -9.42 19.10
N ARG A 24 11.08 -10.55 18.95
CA ARG A 24 11.59 -11.89 19.25
C ARG A 24 11.80 -12.68 17.97
N ASP A 25 13.00 -13.19 17.77
CA ASP A 25 13.31 -14.14 16.68
C ASP A 25 13.63 -15.53 17.22
N THR A 26 13.39 -16.56 16.40
CA THR A 26 13.82 -17.95 16.66
C THR A 26 15.05 -18.35 15.83
N GLY A 27 15.91 -17.38 15.52
CA GLY A 27 17.14 -17.57 14.75
C GLY A 27 18.27 -18.21 15.56
N ILE A 28 19.49 -18.12 15.03
CA ILE A 28 20.68 -18.73 15.64
C ILE A 28 21.13 -18.07 16.96
N GLY A 29 20.53 -16.95 17.33
CA GLY A 29 20.92 -16.18 18.52
C GLY A 29 22.33 -15.58 18.46
N ILE A 30 22.72 -14.93 19.55
CA ILE A 30 23.98 -14.19 19.71
C ILE A 30 24.81 -14.89 20.78
N VAL A 31 26.09 -15.11 20.48
CA VAL A 31 27.05 -15.66 21.44
C VAL A 31 27.25 -14.69 22.61
N SER A 32 27.35 -15.22 23.84
CA SER A 32 27.34 -14.43 25.09
C SER A 32 28.42 -13.33 25.14
N ASN A 33 29.60 -13.60 24.59
CA ASN A 33 30.71 -12.64 24.51
C ASN A 33 30.49 -11.48 23.51
N LYS A 34 29.41 -11.49 22.71
CA LYS A 34 29.09 -10.44 21.73
C LYS A 34 27.82 -9.65 22.03
N ILE A 35 27.00 -10.11 22.98
CA ILE A 35 25.76 -9.44 23.40
C ILE A 35 26.00 -7.97 23.72
N ASN A 36 27.02 -7.66 24.53
CA ASN A 36 27.34 -6.30 24.93
C ASN A 36 27.91 -5.42 23.81
N THR A 37 28.37 -6.03 22.71
CA THR A 37 28.98 -5.31 21.59
C THR A 37 28.04 -5.12 20.41
N VAL A 38 26.87 -5.78 20.38
CA VAL A 38 26.01 -5.85 19.19
C VAL A 38 25.46 -4.50 18.71
N PHE A 39 25.44 -3.50 19.59
CA PHE A 39 25.03 -2.14 19.26
C PHE A 39 26.20 -1.22 18.86
N GLY A 40 27.43 -1.73 18.83
CA GLY A 40 28.62 -1.00 18.41
C GLY A 40 28.63 -0.79 16.89
N ALA A 41 29.27 0.29 16.43
CA ALA A 41 29.50 0.47 14.99
C ALA A 41 30.44 -0.63 14.48
N PHE A 42 30.08 -1.27 13.36
CA PHE A 42 30.89 -2.31 12.70
C PHE A 42 31.11 -3.58 13.55
N SER A 43 30.29 -3.81 14.58
CA SER A 43 30.38 -5.02 15.40
C SER A 43 29.67 -6.19 14.71
N GLN A 44 30.44 -7.10 14.10
CA GLN A 44 29.92 -8.36 13.55
C GLN A 44 30.31 -9.56 14.44
N ALA A 45 29.42 -10.55 14.52
CA ALA A 45 29.66 -11.82 15.21
C ALA A 45 30.52 -12.76 14.34
N LYS A 46 31.84 -12.49 14.31
CA LYS A 46 32.94 -13.18 13.57
C LYS A 46 32.90 -13.10 12.03
N SER A 47 34.12 -13.10 11.48
CA SER A 47 34.50 -12.96 10.07
C SER A 47 34.11 -14.11 9.14
N ASP A 48 33.76 -15.30 9.67
CA ASP A 48 33.42 -16.49 8.88
C ASP A 48 31.92 -16.62 8.53
N THR A 49 31.07 -15.72 9.03
CA THR A 49 29.62 -15.70 8.70
C THR A 49 29.28 -14.73 7.56
N SER A 50 30.29 -14.01 7.04
CA SER A 50 30.18 -13.00 5.99
C SER A 50 29.71 -13.53 4.64
N ARG A 51 29.78 -14.85 4.41
CA ARG A 51 29.33 -15.48 3.16
C ARG A 51 27.85 -15.86 3.11
N ILE A 52 27.10 -15.82 4.22
CA ILE A 52 25.71 -16.31 4.23
C ILE A 52 24.71 -15.28 4.80
N TYR A 53 25.10 -14.39 5.73
CA TYR A 53 24.16 -13.45 6.38
C TYR A 53 24.70 -12.01 6.52
N GLY A 54 25.64 -11.60 5.66
CA GLY A 54 26.44 -10.37 5.82
C GLY A 54 25.67 -9.06 5.65
N GLY A 55 25.45 -8.32 6.74
CA GLY A 55 25.06 -6.90 6.74
C GLY A 55 26.20 -6.00 7.23
N THR A 56 26.14 -4.70 6.94
CA THR A 56 27.21 -3.69 7.25
C THR A 56 27.54 -3.52 8.75
N GLY A 57 26.79 -4.18 9.64
CA GLY A 57 26.94 -4.01 11.10
C GLY A 57 26.50 -2.63 11.59
N LEU A 58 25.80 -1.84 10.76
CA LEU A 58 25.34 -0.49 11.09
C LEU A 58 23.89 -0.45 11.58
N GLY A 59 23.07 -1.44 11.24
CA GLY A 59 21.63 -1.44 11.52
C GLY A 59 21.30 -1.23 13.00
N LEU A 60 21.83 -2.07 13.88
CA LEU A 60 21.59 -1.96 15.33
C LEU A 60 22.24 -0.71 15.96
N THR A 61 23.33 -0.21 15.38
CA THR A 61 23.94 1.06 15.78
C THR A 61 23.00 2.24 15.47
N ILE A 62 22.40 2.25 14.28
CA ILE A 62 21.42 3.28 13.87
C ILE A 62 20.19 3.18 14.77
N VAL A 63 19.66 1.99 15.00
CA VAL A 63 18.51 1.77 15.89
C VAL A 63 18.81 2.31 17.29
N LYS A 64 19.97 1.98 17.88
CA LYS A 64 20.36 2.52 19.21
C LYS A 64 20.44 4.04 19.21
N LYS A 65 20.96 4.65 18.13
CA LYS A 65 21.05 6.11 18.01
C LYS A 65 19.66 6.75 17.91
N LEU A 66 18.76 6.19 17.11
CA LEU A 66 17.39 6.67 16.95
C LEU A 66 16.60 6.55 18.26
N VAL A 67 16.68 5.40 18.92
CA VAL A 67 16.05 5.19 20.24
C VAL A 67 16.60 6.20 21.25
N GLY A 68 17.91 6.45 21.26
CA GLY A 68 18.51 7.47 22.12
C GLY A 68 18.07 8.90 21.80
N LEU A 69 17.89 9.25 20.52
CA LEU A 69 17.36 10.56 20.12
C LEU A 69 15.92 10.78 20.59
N LEU A 70 15.16 9.69 20.73
CA LEU A 70 13.80 9.68 21.26
C LEU A 70 13.77 9.52 22.79
N ASN A 71 14.90 9.70 23.48
CA ASN A 71 15.06 9.50 24.92
C ASN A 71 14.62 8.11 25.42
N GLY A 72 14.64 7.12 24.54
CA GLY A 72 14.28 5.74 24.84
C GLY A 72 15.46 4.87 25.21
N ASN A 73 15.17 3.60 25.47
CA ASN A 73 16.13 2.57 25.82
C ASN A 73 16.00 1.35 24.90
N ILE A 74 17.12 0.67 24.64
CA ILE A 74 17.14 -0.58 23.89
C ILE A 74 18.05 -1.60 24.58
N LYS A 75 17.56 -2.84 24.71
CA LYS A 75 18.26 -3.99 25.28
C LYS A 75 18.10 -5.21 24.37
N VAL A 76 18.97 -6.19 24.55
CA VAL A 76 18.89 -7.48 23.86
C VAL A 76 19.10 -8.61 24.86
N GLU A 77 18.28 -9.64 24.76
CA GLU A 77 18.44 -10.93 25.41
C GLU A 77 18.56 -11.98 24.31
N SER A 78 19.58 -12.82 24.36
CA SER A 78 19.80 -13.78 23.29
C SER A 78 20.54 -15.00 23.80
N LYS A 79 20.20 -16.16 23.23
CA LYS A 79 20.87 -17.42 23.52
C LYS A 79 21.22 -18.11 22.22
N PHE A 80 22.49 -18.46 22.06
CA PHE A 80 22.99 -19.11 20.86
C PHE A 80 22.28 -20.45 20.63
N GLY A 81 21.68 -20.62 19.44
CA GLY A 81 20.86 -21.75 19.05
C GLY A 81 19.36 -21.61 19.34
N GLU A 82 18.93 -20.60 20.11
CA GLU A 82 17.52 -20.45 20.54
C GLU A 82 16.85 -19.15 20.06
N GLY A 83 17.63 -18.17 19.60
CA GLY A 83 17.13 -16.90 19.05
C GLY A 83 17.45 -15.69 19.91
N SER A 84 16.87 -14.54 19.57
CA SER A 84 17.09 -13.27 20.27
C SER A 84 15.80 -12.50 20.53
N ILE A 85 15.85 -11.62 21.51
CA ILE A 85 14.76 -10.75 21.94
C ILE A 85 15.33 -9.35 22.08
N PHE A 86 14.91 -8.43 21.23
CA PHE A 86 15.24 -7.02 21.33
C PHE A 86 14.09 -6.30 22.03
N LYS A 87 14.41 -5.54 23.07
CA LYS A 87 13.45 -4.83 23.91
C LYS A 87 13.71 -3.34 23.76
N ILE A 88 12.73 -2.59 23.28
CA ILE A 88 12.82 -1.14 23.10
C ILE A 88 11.75 -0.48 23.96
N THR A 89 12.14 0.58 24.64
CA THR A 89 11.24 1.40 25.45
C THR A 89 11.33 2.84 24.97
N LEU A 90 10.22 3.46 24.60
CA LEU A 90 10.18 4.84 24.10
C LEU A 90 9.21 5.68 24.95
N PRO A 91 9.64 6.83 25.49
CA PRO A 91 8.73 7.82 26.04
C PRO A 91 8.13 8.63 24.88
N LEU A 92 6.85 8.42 24.60
CA LEU A 92 6.13 9.14 23.56
C LEU A 92 5.19 10.16 24.21
N LYS A 93 5.10 11.35 23.63
CA LYS A 93 4.10 12.32 24.08
C LYS A 93 2.72 11.85 23.67
N LEU A 94 1.77 11.94 24.59
CA LEU A 94 0.36 11.75 24.29
C LEU A 94 -0.11 12.99 23.55
N ASP A 95 -0.60 12.79 22.34
CA ASP A 95 -1.26 13.84 21.60
C ASP A 95 -2.74 13.87 22.01
N LEU A 96 -3.02 14.40 23.19
CA LEU A 96 -4.38 14.45 23.73
C LEU A 96 -5.30 15.31 22.85
N GLU A 97 -4.78 16.36 22.20
CA GLU A 97 -5.54 17.17 21.25
C GLU A 97 -5.95 16.36 20.01
N ASN A 98 -5.05 15.55 19.43
CA ASN A 98 -5.41 14.66 18.34
C ASN A 98 -6.16 13.40 18.81
N VAL A 99 -6.04 12.93 20.05
CA VAL A 99 -6.90 11.83 20.56
C VAL A 99 -8.33 12.32 20.77
N TYR A 100 -8.55 13.55 21.26
CA TYR A 100 -9.90 14.14 21.34
C TYR A 100 -10.48 14.51 19.96
N LEU A 101 -9.64 14.81 18.97
CA LEU A 101 -10.06 14.97 17.57
C LEU A 101 -10.33 13.61 16.91
N GLU A 102 -9.47 12.61 17.12
CA GLU A 102 -9.61 11.24 16.59
C GLU A 102 -10.74 10.45 17.26
N GLU A 103 -11.06 10.69 18.54
CA GLU A 103 -12.24 10.10 19.21
C GLU A 103 -13.53 10.81 18.78
N LYS A 104 -13.48 12.10 18.42
CA LYS A 104 -14.58 12.76 17.69
C LYS A 104 -14.68 12.27 16.24
N GLU A 105 -13.57 11.94 15.58
CA GLU A 105 -13.51 11.42 14.20
C GLU A 105 -13.66 9.89 14.10
N LYS A 106 -13.67 9.18 15.24
CA LYS A 106 -14.19 7.82 15.41
C LYS A 106 -15.71 7.79 15.52
N THR A 107 -16.37 8.94 15.46
CA THR A 107 -17.73 8.99 14.92
C THR A 107 -17.59 8.61 13.45
N ILE A 108 -18.25 7.52 13.02
CA ILE A 108 -18.37 7.16 11.60
C ILE A 108 -18.75 8.45 10.86
N LEU A 109 -17.82 9.00 10.07
CA LEU A 109 -18.18 9.93 9.01
C LEU A 109 -19.18 9.14 8.17
N LEU A 110 -20.47 9.43 8.32
CA LEU A 110 -21.44 9.03 7.31
C LEU A 110 -20.93 9.75 6.06
N GLU A 111 -20.22 9.01 5.21
CA GLU A 111 -19.76 9.50 3.93
C GLU A 111 -21.01 9.96 3.18
N GLU A 112 -21.26 11.27 3.16
CA GLU A 112 -22.46 11.81 2.54
C GLU A 112 -22.34 11.68 1.02
N PRO A 113 -23.46 11.61 0.29
CA PRO A 113 -23.44 11.70 -1.15
C PRO A 113 -22.69 12.97 -1.62
N LEU A 114 -21.59 12.78 -2.33
CA LEU A 114 -20.77 13.88 -2.89
C LEU A 114 -21.38 14.42 -4.20
N GLU A 115 -22.15 13.60 -4.92
CA GLU A 115 -22.84 13.96 -6.17
C GLU A 115 -21.92 14.53 -7.29
N LEU A 116 -20.64 14.16 -7.28
CA LEU A 116 -19.63 14.67 -8.21
C LEU A 116 -19.65 13.92 -9.55
N SER A 117 -19.32 14.62 -10.64
CA SER A 117 -18.99 14.00 -11.93
C SER A 117 -17.49 13.80 -12.04
N ILE A 118 -17.05 12.54 -11.95
CA ILE A 118 -15.63 12.17 -11.88
C ILE A 118 -15.22 11.45 -13.17
N LEU A 119 -14.07 11.83 -13.72
CA LEU A 119 -13.38 11.03 -14.73
C LEU A 119 -12.30 10.18 -14.04
N LEU A 120 -12.45 8.87 -14.11
CA LEU A 120 -11.46 7.90 -13.65
C LEU A 120 -10.62 7.44 -14.85
N VAL A 121 -9.33 7.73 -14.83
CA VAL A 121 -8.38 7.30 -15.88
C VAL A 121 -7.45 6.24 -15.27
N GLU A 122 -7.68 4.98 -15.61
CA GLU A 122 -7.02 3.80 -15.03
C GLU A 122 -7.06 2.68 -16.07
N ASP A 123 -5.98 1.93 -16.27
CA ASP A 123 -5.90 0.88 -17.31
C ASP A 123 -6.24 -0.53 -16.78
N ASN A 124 -6.18 -0.74 -15.46
CA ASN A 124 -6.52 -2.01 -14.83
C ASN A 124 -8.01 -2.09 -14.50
N LYS A 125 -8.72 -3.06 -15.10
CA LYS A 125 -10.17 -3.27 -14.91
C LYS A 125 -10.57 -3.56 -13.47
N THR A 126 -9.74 -4.28 -12.71
CA THR A 126 -9.97 -4.58 -11.30
C THR A 126 -9.94 -3.30 -10.47
N ASN A 127 -8.94 -2.44 -10.70
CA ASN A 127 -8.85 -1.12 -10.05
C ASN A 127 -10.01 -0.20 -10.47
N GLN A 128 -10.37 -0.20 -11.76
CA GLN A 128 -11.53 0.54 -12.27
C GLN A 128 -12.81 0.14 -11.55
N LEU A 129 -13.08 -1.16 -11.42
CA LEU A 129 -14.27 -1.69 -10.77
C LEU A 129 -14.32 -1.26 -9.29
N LEU A 130 -13.21 -1.39 -8.57
CA LEU A 130 -13.15 -1.01 -7.15
C LEU A 130 -13.40 0.49 -6.94
N ALA A 131 -12.66 1.33 -7.68
CA ALA A 131 -12.79 2.77 -7.61
C ALA A 131 -14.20 3.21 -7.99
N LYS A 132 -14.76 2.67 -9.09
CA LYS A 132 -16.11 2.99 -9.55
C LYS A 132 -17.16 2.61 -8.51
N THR A 133 -17.11 1.39 -7.96
CA THR A 133 -18.04 0.94 -6.91
C THR A 133 -18.00 1.87 -5.70
N ARG A 134 -16.81 2.28 -5.24
CA ARG A 134 -16.68 3.23 -4.12
C ARG A 134 -17.27 4.60 -4.44
N LEU A 135 -16.93 5.17 -5.60
CA LEU A 135 -17.40 6.48 -6.02
C LEU A 135 -18.92 6.52 -6.24
N GLU A 136 -19.49 5.47 -6.84
CA GLU A 136 -20.95 5.35 -7.04
C GLU A 136 -21.70 5.24 -5.71
N ARG A 137 -21.10 4.65 -4.67
CA ARG A 137 -21.67 4.66 -3.31
C ARG A 137 -21.75 6.05 -2.70
N TRP A 138 -20.87 6.97 -3.08
CA TRP A 138 -20.99 8.41 -2.77
C TRP A 138 -21.83 9.19 -3.78
N ASN A 139 -22.67 8.49 -4.55
CA ASN A 139 -23.56 9.05 -5.56
C ASN A 139 -22.83 9.84 -6.66
N CYS A 140 -21.54 9.57 -6.88
CA CYS A 140 -20.78 10.19 -7.94
C CYS A 140 -21.10 9.54 -9.29
N LYS A 141 -21.09 10.34 -10.36
CA LYS A 141 -21.18 9.87 -11.74
C LYS A 141 -19.77 9.64 -12.26
N VAL A 142 -19.42 8.38 -12.55
CA VAL A 142 -18.06 8.01 -12.95
C VAL A 142 -18.03 7.63 -14.43
N ASP A 143 -17.22 8.35 -15.22
CA ASP A 143 -16.80 7.88 -16.53
C ASP A 143 -15.40 7.28 -16.43
N ILE A 144 -15.16 6.16 -17.13
CA ILE A 144 -13.85 5.48 -17.15
C ILE A 144 -13.12 5.79 -18.46
N ALA A 145 -11.83 6.06 -18.40
CA ALA A 145 -10.90 6.07 -19.54
C ALA A 145 -9.76 5.08 -19.29
N ASN A 146 -9.38 4.30 -20.31
CA ASN A 146 -8.42 3.20 -20.17
C ASN A 146 -6.96 3.60 -20.38
N ASN A 147 -6.69 4.87 -20.72
CA ASN A 147 -5.37 5.46 -20.89
C ASN A 147 -5.46 6.99 -20.97
N GLY A 148 -4.30 7.66 -20.98
CA GLY A 148 -4.21 9.12 -21.03
C GLY A 148 -4.89 9.75 -22.26
N ILE A 149 -4.82 9.12 -23.44
CA ILE A 149 -5.44 9.66 -24.67
C ILE A 149 -6.96 9.67 -24.55
N GLU A 150 -7.55 8.58 -24.06
CA GLU A 150 -8.98 8.50 -23.84
C GLU A 150 -9.41 9.54 -22.79
N GLY A 151 -8.63 9.71 -21.73
CA GLY A 151 -8.87 10.73 -20.69
C GLY A 151 -8.92 12.14 -21.26
N VAL A 152 -7.91 12.54 -22.04
CA VAL A 152 -7.86 13.85 -22.73
C VAL A 152 -9.07 14.05 -23.62
N LYS A 153 -9.44 13.03 -24.41
CA LYS A 153 -10.60 13.13 -25.32
C LYS A 153 -11.91 13.32 -24.55
N LYS A 154 -12.07 12.64 -23.42
CA LYS A 154 -13.30 12.75 -22.61
C LYS A 154 -13.47 14.14 -21.99
N VAL A 155 -12.41 14.75 -21.45
CA VAL A 155 -12.50 16.11 -20.87
C VAL A 155 -12.81 17.19 -21.92
N GLN A 156 -12.50 16.94 -23.19
CA GLN A 156 -12.86 17.83 -24.29
C GLN A 156 -14.34 17.72 -24.71
N GLN A 157 -14.97 16.58 -24.43
CA GLN A 157 -16.36 16.31 -24.80
C GLN A 157 -17.33 16.60 -23.66
N LYS A 158 -16.89 16.42 -22.41
CA LYS A 158 -17.71 16.54 -21.20
C LYS A 158 -16.90 17.18 -20.08
N MET A 159 -17.56 18.04 -19.31
CA MET A 159 -16.97 18.64 -18.12
C MET A 159 -17.08 17.68 -16.93
N TYR A 160 -16.04 17.66 -16.10
CA TYR A 160 -15.96 16.90 -14.86
C TYR A 160 -15.60 17.83 -13.71
N ASP A 161 -16.03 17.47 -12.51
CA ASP A 161 -15.68 18.19 -11.28
C ASP A 161 -14.27 17.84 -10.82
N LEU A 162 -13.81 16.63 -11.13
CA LEU A 162 -12.50 16.12 -10.76
C LEU A 162 -12.04 14.98 -11.68
N ILE A 163 -10.74 14.86 -11.87
CA ILE A 163 -10.11 13.74 -12.59
C ILE A 163 -9.24 12.96 -11.62
N LEU A 164 -9.49 11.66 -11.49
CA LEU A 164 -8.59 10.71 -10.85
C LEU A 164 -7.73 10.09 -11.95
N MET A 165 -6.43 10.37 -11.95
CA MET A 165 -5.51 10.05 -13.04
C MET A 165 -4.44 9.08 -12.57
N ASP A 166 -4.45 7.85 -13.08
CA ASP A 166 -3.31 6.96 -12.91
C ASP A 166 -2.07 7.56 -13.57
N ILE A 167 -0.94 7.48 -12.87
CA ILE A 167 0.32 7.99 -13.39
C ILE A 167 0.86 7.06 -14.47
N GLN A 168 0.81 5.75 -14.25
CA GLN A 168 1.48 4.79 -15.12
C GLN A 168 0.45 3.98 -15.90
N MET A 169 0.26 4.37 -17.16
CA MET A 169 -0.65 3.69 -18.09
C MET A 169 0.04 3.47 -19.43
N PRO A 170 -0.37 2.45 -20.21
CA PRO A 170 0.12 2.25 -21.56
C PRO A 170 -0.35 3.38 -22.49
N VAL A 171 0.31 3.49 -23.64
CA VAL A 171 0.03 4.45 -24.73
C VAL A 171 0.36 5.91 -24.38
N MET A 172 -0.22 6.45 -23.31
CA MET A 172 0.06 7.79 -22.79
C MET A 172 -0.06 7.76 -21.27
N ASP A 173 0.99 8.21 -20.60
CA ASP A 173 1.05 8.26 -19.15
C ASP A 173 0.24 9.44 -18.58
N GLY A 174 -0.02 9.39 -17.27
CA GLY A 174 -0.82 10.41 -16.59
C GLY A 174 -0.16 11.79 -16.57
N TYR A 175 1.17 11.86 -16.61
CA TYR A 175 1.89 13.14 -16.61
C TYR A 175 1.71 13.88 -17.94
N GLU A 176 1.87 13.16 -19.05
CA GLU A 176 1.66 13.70 -20.40
C GLU A 176 0.20 14.08 -20.60
N ALA A 177 -0.74 13.21 -20.22
CA ALA A 177 -2.17 13.50 -20.27
C ALA A 177 -2.50 14.77 -19.47
N THR A 178 -1.98 14.90 -18.24
CA THR A 178 -2.23 16.08 -17.40
C THR A 178 -1.68 17.35 -18.03
N LYS A 179 -0.48 17.32 -18.60
CA LYS A 179 0.09 18.48 -19.31
C LYS A 179 -0.80 18.93 -20.46
N ILE A 180 -1.38 18.00 -21.22
CA ILE A 180 -2.30 18.32 -22.31
C ILE A 180 -3.59 18.97 -21.76
N ILE A 181 -4.18 18.37 -20.72
CA ILE A 181 -5.42 18.87 -20.09
C ILE A 181 -5.22 20.28 -19.52
N LYS A 182 -4.11 20.52 -18.81
CA LYS A 182 -3.81 21.81 -18.19
C LYS A 182 -3.42 22.91 -19.19
N ASN A 183 -3.02 22.54 -20.41
CA ASN A 183 -2.76 23.47 -21.51
C ASN A 183 -3.92 23.55 -22.52
N ASP A 184 -5.09 22.97 -22.22
CA ASP A 184 -6.25 23.03 -23.11
C ASP A 184 -6.71 24.48 -23.34
N ILE A 185 -7.18 24.76 -24.56
CA ILE A 185 -7.63 26.10 -24.95
C ILE A 185 -8.85 26.57 -24.13
N SER A 186 -9.65 25.61 -23.65
CA SER A 186 -10.74 25.85 -22.72
C SER A 186 -10.18 26.04 -21.31
N LYS A 187 -10.19 27.28 -20.83
CA LYS A 187 -9.81 27.61 -19.43
C LYS A 187 -10.62 26.85 -18.38
N LYS A 188 -11.81 26.34 -18.74
CA LYS A 188 -12.61 25.50 -17.83
C LYS A 188 -12.01 24.11 -17.70
N VAL A 189 -11.60 23.48 -18.80
CA VAL A 189 -10.93 22.17 -18.83
C VAL A 189 -9.58 22.24 -18.12
N ALA A 190 -8.79 23.28 -18.42
CA ALA A 190 -7.49 23.50 -17.79
C ALA A 190 -7.54 23.70 -16.26
N ARG A 191 -8.71 24.03 -15.71
CA ARG A 191 -8.93 24.23 -14.27
C ARG A 191 -9.50 23.02 -13.55
N ILE A 192 -9.88 21.96 -14.26
CA ILE A 192 -10.39 20.74 -13.61
C ILE A 192 -9.26 20.21 -12.71
N PRO A 193 -9.54 19.95 -11.41
CA PRO A 193 -8.58 19.32 -10.52
C PRO A 193 -8.18 17.94 -11.04
N VAL A 194 -6.87 17.66 -11.08
CA VAL A 194 -6.30 16.37 -11.46
C VAL A 194 -5.57 15.80 -10.26
N ILE A 195 -6.07 14.69 -9.73
CA ILE A 195 -5.48 13.98 -8.59
C ILE A 195 -4.74 12.76 -9.13
N ALA A 196 -3.44 12.70 -8.84
CA ALA A 196 -2.59 11.59 -9.24
C ALA A 196 -2.91 10.34 -8.41
N MET A 197 -3.16 9.20 -9.04
CA MET A 197 -3.25 7.90 -8.38
C MET A 197 -1.92 7.18 -8.52
N THR A 198 -1.29 6.80 -7.41
CA THR A 198 0.04 6.17 -7.42
C THR A 198 0.14 5.00 -6.45
N ALA A 199 0.81 3.91 -6.85
CA ALA A 199 1.02 2.75 -5.99
C ALA A 199 2.10 3.02 -4.90
N TYR A 200 3.10 3.86 -5.20
CA TYR A 200 4.18 4.24 -4.30
C TYR A 200 4.71 5.59 -4.75
N ALA A 201 4.79 6.56 -3.83
CA ALA A 201 5.26 7.90 -4.14
C ALA A 201 6.64 8.06 -3.50
N THR A 202 7.68 8.05 -4.32
CA THR A 202 8.94 8.66 -3.88
C THR A 202 8.76 10.17 -3.88
N ASN A 203 9.57 10.89 -3.10
CA ASN A 203 9.60 12.36 -3.16
C ASN A 203 9.84 12.90 -4.59
N THR A 204 10.42 12.09 -5.47
CA THR A 204 10.62 12.41 -6.88
C THR A 204 9.32 12.34 -7.68
N ASP A 205 8.50 11.31 -7.46
CA ASP A 205 7.22 11.12 -8.17
C ASP A 205 6.22 12.23 -7.83
N ILE A 206 6.15 12.63 -6.55
CA ILE A 206 5.30 13.75 -6.10
C ILE A 206 5.72 15.07 -6.75
N LYS A 207 7.04 15.32 -6.87
CA LYS A 207 7.56 16.51 -7.54
C LYS A 207 7.23 16.50 -9.03
N LEU A 208 7.35 15.35 -9.68
CA LEU A 208 7.04 15.20 -11.10
C LEU A 208 5.54 15.43 -11.36
N ALA A 209 4.68 14.84 -10.53
CA ALA A 209 3.23 15.05 -10.55
C ALA A 209 2.88 16.54 -10.44
N LYS A 210 3.38 17.24 -9.43
CA LYS A 210 3.16 18.69 -9.27
C LYS A 210 3.68 19.49 -10.47
N SER A 211 4.86 19.15 -10.99
CA SER A 211 5.44 19.85 -12.15
C SER A 211 4.66 19.64 -13.45
N SER A 212 3.93 18.52 -13.56
CA SER A 212 3.04 18.23 -14.69
C SER A 212 1.70 18.95 -14.62
N GLY A 213 1.39 19.58 -13.48
CA GLY A 213 0.16 20.32 -13.25
C GLY A 213 -0.89 19.58 -12.42
N MET A 214 -0.57 18.43 -11.83
CA MET A 214 -1.48 17.70 -10.92
C MET A 214 -1.62 18.47 -9.59
N ASP A 215 -2.83 18.49 -9.05
CA ASP A 215 -3.22 19.30 -7.90
C ASP A 215 -2.97 18.59 -6.57
N ASP A 216 -3.14 17.26 -6.54
CA ASP A 216 -2.86 16.42 -5.38
C ASP A 216 -2.53 14.98 -5.80
N TYR A 217 -2.30 14.09 -4.83
CA TYR A 217 -2.11 12.66 -5.07
C TYR A 217 -2.84 11.80 -4.04
N ILE A 218 -3.12 10.55 -4.43
CA ILE A 218 -3.66 9.51 -3.56
C ILE A 218 -2.96 8.17 -3.83
N PHE A 219 -2.80 7.37 -2.78
CA PHE A 219 -2.18 6.06 -2.88
C PHE A 219 -3.16 4.99 -3.36
N LYS A 220 -2.68 4.04 -4.15
CA LYS A 220 -3.38 2.81 -4.53
C LYS A 220 -2.91 1.63 -3.65
N PRO A 221 -3.81 0.79 -3.11
CA PRO A 221 -5.26 0.96 -3.09
C PRO A 221 -5.67 2.14 -2.19
N PHE A 222 -6.68 2.90 -2.62
CA PHE A 222 -7.12 4.09 -1.88
C PHE A 222 -7.83 3.68 -0.60
N LYS A 223 -7.49 4.32 0.53
CA LYS A 223 -8.32 4.21 1.72
C LYS A 223 -9.58 5.07 1.52
N PRO A 224 -10.79 4.57 1.83
CA PRO A 224 -12.03 5.30 1.62
C PRO A 224 -12.03 6.71 2.21
N LYS A 225 -11.60 6.86 3.47
CA LYS A 225 -11.50 8.17 4.14
C LYS A 225 -10.56 9.15 3.42
N GLU A 226 -9.43 8.67 2.93
CA GLU A 226 -8.45 9.50 2.23
C GLU A 226 -8.99 9.96 0.86
N LEU A 227 -9.66 9.05 0.14
CA LEU A 227 -10.30 9.38 -1.13
C LEU A 227 -11.47 10.36 -0.93
N TYR A 228 -12.33 10.11 0.05
CA TYR A 228 -13.45 10.99 0.38
C TYR A 228 -12.97 12.42 0.69
N ALA A 229 -11.96 12.56 1.56
CA ALA A 229 -11.40 13.85 1.93
C ALA A 229 -10.82 14.61 0.72
N ILE A 230 -10.15 13.91 -0.21
CA ILE A 230 -9.66 14.52 -1.45
C ILE A 230 -10.83 14.96 -2.34
N LEU A 231 -11.84 14.12 -2.52
CA LEU A 231 -13.00 14.45 -3.33
C LEU A 231 -13.79 15.62 -2.75
N GLU A 232 -13.96 15.69 -1.43
CA GLU A 232 -14.61 16.81 -0.75
C GLU A 232 -13.79 18.11 -0.89
N LYS A 233 -12.47 18.02 -0.73
CA LYS A 233 -11.56 19.17 -0.83
C LYS A 233 -11.56 19.80 -2.22
N TYR A 234 -11.57 18.98 -3.28
CA TYR A 234 -11.40 19.45 -4.66
C TYR A 234 -12.70 19.48 -5.47
N GLY A 235 -13.62 18.54 -5.21
CA GLY A 235 -14.94 18.50 -5.77
C GLY A 235 -15.85 19.47 -5.04
N LYS A 236 -15.84 20.74 -5.42
CA LYS A 236 -16.71 21.76 -4.82
C LYS A 236 -18.18 21.40 -5.07
N PRO A 237 -18.98 21.08 -4.04
CA PRO A 237 -20.41 20.87 -4.22
C PRO A 237 -21.10 22.23 -4.43
N SER A 238 -22.03 22.29 -5.37
CA SER A 238 -23.02 23.36 -5.44
C SER A 238 -24.03 23.22 -4.30
N LYS A 239 -23.68 23.73 -3.10
CA LYS A 239 -24.54 24.31 -2.05
C LYS A 239 -23.91 24.11 -0.67
N GLU A 240 -23.78 25.21 0.08
CA GLU A 240 -23.56 25.24 1.52
C GLU A 240 -24.57 24.31 2.23
N ARG A 241 -24.11 23.42 3.11
CA ARG A 241 -24.99 22.66 4.02
C ARG A 241 -24.46 22.67 5.44
N ASN A 242 -25.41 22.93 6.34
CA ASN A 242 -25.26 23.03 7.79
C ASN A 242 -25.35 21.65 8.42
N LEU A 243 -24.40 21.33 9.31
CA LEU A 243 -24.31 20.10 10.09
C LEU A 243 -25.45 20.00 11.13
N LYS A 244 -26.14 18.85 11.18
CA LYS A 244 -26.96 18.43 12.33
C LYS A 244 -26.68 16.97 12.66
N TYR A 245 -26.42 16.70 13.93
CA TYR A 245 -25.99 15.40 14.47
C TYR A 245 -27.19 14.55 14.94
N ALA A 246 -27.10 13.23 14.75
CA ALA A 246 -27.90 12.23 15.46
C ALA A 246 -27.05 10.97 15.71
N ASN A 247 -27.15 10.41 16.92
CA ASN A 247 -26.41 9.25 17.41
C ASN A 247 -27.16 7.94 17.13
N ASN A 248 -26.42 6.88 16.82
CA ASN A 248 -26.61 5.51 17.34
C ASN A 248 -25.36 4.68 17.02
N GLY A 249 -24.92 3.86 17.98
CA GLY A 249 -23.78 2.95 17.85
C GLY A 249 -24.22 1.50 17.62
N ASP A 250 -23.26 0.65 17.23
CA ASP A 250 -23.12 -0.72 17.72
C ASP A 250 -21.79 -1.37 17.25
N HIS A 251 -21.47 -2.47 17.95
CA HIS A 251 -20.22 -3.20 18.17
C HIS A 251 -19.55 -3.93 16.98
N ILE A 252 -18.25 -4.28 17.14
CA ILE A 252 -17.58 -5.37 16.39
C ILE A 252 -16.76 -6.24 17.36
N GLU A 253 -17.01 -7.55 17.33
CA GLU A 253 -16.30 -8.63 18.05
C GLU A 253 -15.05 -9.12 17.30
N GLU A 254 -14.05 -9.60 18.05
CA GLU A 254 -12.82 -10.27 17.58
C GLU A 254 -13.05 -11.71 17.13
N ILE A 255 -12.34 -12.16 16.07
CA ILE A 255 -12.17 -13.59 15.75
C ILE A 255 -10.68 -13.91 15.47
N ILE A 256 -10.27 -15.09 15.96
CA ILE A 256 -8.94 -15.71 16.02
C ILE A 256 -8.61 -16.57 14.75
N GLU A 257 -7.30 -16.67 14.42
CA GLU A 257 -6.53 -17.67 13.62
C GLU A 257 -6.89 -18.06 12.17
N VAL A 258 -5.88 -18.02 11.28
CA VAL A 258 -5.06 -19.13 10.71
C VAL A 258 -4.00 -18.46 9.81
N LYS A 259 -2.80 -19.04 9.69
CA LYS A 259 -1.71 -18.51 8.84
C LYS A 259 -2.06 -18.67 7.35
N LYS A 260 -2.90 -17.77 6.83
CA LYS A 260 -3.27 -17.67 5.41
C LYS A 260 -2.25 -16.81 4.65
N HIS A 261 -1.97 -17.13 3.40
CA HIS A 261 -1.15 -16.30 2.51
C HIS A 261 -1.94 -15.08 1.98
N ILE A 262 -3.27 -15.10 2.04
CA ILE A 262 -4.17 -14.00 1.67
C ILE A 262 -4.87 -13.36 2.88
N ASP A 263 -5.09 -12.04 2.80
CA ASP A 263 -5.97 -11.30 3.71
C ASP A 263 -6.99 -10.52 2.87
N LEU A 264 -8.22 -11.03 2.83
CA LEU A 264 -9.31 -10.46 2.03
C LEU A 264 -10.13 -9.41 2.80
N LYS A 265 -9.76 -9.04 4.04
CA LYS A 265 -10.52 -8.07 4.85
C LYS A 265 -10.80 -6.78 4.09
N PHE A 266 -9.76 -6.23 3.46
CA PHE A 266 -9.89 -5.03 2.63
C PHE A 266 -10.93 -5.21 1.52
N LEU A 267 -10.90 -6.33 0.81
CA LEU A 267 -11.84 -6.62 -0.27
C LEU A 267 -13.27 -6.83 0.23
N VAL A 268 -13.44 -7.55 1.34
CA VAL A 268 -14.77 -7.79 1.95
C VAL A 268 -15.38 -6.49 2.45
N GLU A 269 -14.59 -5.64 3.11
CA GLU A 269 -15.02 -4.29 3.54
C GLU A 269 -15.39 -3.43 2.32
N GLU A 270 -14.57 -3.47 1.27
CA GLU A 270 -14.77 -2.68 0.07
C GLU A 270 -15.97 -3.16 -0.78
N THR A 271 -16.26 -4.46 -0.79
CA THR A 271 -17.49 -4.98 -1.42
C THR A 271 -18.70 -4.92 -0.49
N GLN A 272 -18.56 -4.49 0.77
CA GLN A 272 -19.60 -4.60 1.81
C GLN A 272 -20.18 -6.02 1.93
N GLY A 273 -19.35 -7.04 1.67
CA GLY A 273 -19.76 -8.44 1.69
C GLY A 273 -20.60 -8.89 0.48
N GLU A 274 -20.69 -8.11 -0.61
CA GLU A 274 -21.36 -8.56 -1.83
C GLU A 274 -20.57 -9.69 -2.51
N SER A 275 -21.00 -10.94 -2.31
CA SER A 275 -20.31 -12.15 -2.80
C SER A 275 -20.14 -12.17 -4.32
N SER A 276 -21.09 -11.62 -5.08
CA SER A 276 -21.01 -11.53 -6.55
C SER A 276 -19.84 -10.66 -7.03
N ILE A 277 -19.61 -9.52 -6.39
CA ILE A 277 -18.48 -8.63 -6.69
C ILE A 277 -17.18 -9.28 -6.23
N LEU A 278 -17.17 -9.91 -5.06
CA LEU A 278 -16.00 -10.58 -4.52
C LEU A 278 -15.55 -11.74 -5.43
N ILE A 279 -16.49 -12.54 -5.95
CA ILE A 279 -16.22 -13.60 -6.93
C ILE A 279 -15.56 -13.01 -8.18
N LEU A 280 -16.13 -11.95 -8.76
CA LEU A 280 -15.58 -11.30 -9.96
C LEU A 280 -14.17 -10.76 -9.72
N LEU A 281 -13.91 -10.16 -8.55
CA LEU A 281 -12.58 -9.64 -8.20
C LEU A 281 -11.57 -10.78 -8.06
N ILE A 282 -11.92 -11.87 -7.37
CA ILE A 282 -11.02 -13.03 -7.22
C ILE A 282 -10.74 -13.68 -8.58
N GLU A 283 -11.76 -13.89 -9.42
CA GLU A 283 -11.58 -14.47 -10.76
C GLU A 283 -10.72 -13.59 -11.66
N SER A 284 -10.95 -12.28 -11.66
CA SER A 284 -10.14 -11.31 -12.41
C SER A 284 -8.69 -11.32 -11.94
N PHE A 285 -8.45 -11.40 -10.64
CA PHE A 285 -7.11 -11.42 -10.09
C PHE A 285 -6.33 -12.70 -10.39
N LEU A 286 -6.98 -13.87 -10.30
CA LEU A 286 -6.37 -15.13 -10.70
C LEU A 286 -5.91 -15.08 -12.16
N LYS A 287 -6.75 -14.51 -13.03
CA LYS A 287 -6.41 -14.30 -14.43
C LYS A 287 -5.25 -13.31 -14.62
N ASP A 288 -5.29 -12.17 -13.94
CA ASP A 288 -4.24 -11.15 -13.99
C ASP A 288 -2.87 -11.73 -13.56
N LEU A 289 -2.85 -12.61 -12.56
CA LEU A 289 -1.63 -13.26 -12.10
C LEU A 289 -1.10 -14.30 -13.08
N GLU A 290 -1.98 -15.09 -13.72
CA GLU A 290 -1.58 -16.03 -14.78
C GLU A 290 -0.95 -15.27 -15.95
N GLU A 291 -1.62 -14.22 -16.45
CA GLU A 291 -1.11 -13.36 -17.52
C GLU A 291 0.23 -12.69 -17.13
N PHE A 292 0.38 -12.28 -15.87
CA PHE A 292 1.63 -11.72 -15.35
C PHE A 292 2.78 -12.73 -15.43
N PHE A 293 2.60 -13.97 -14.95
CA PHE A 293 3.69 -14.96 -14.97
C PHE A 293 4.03 -15.44 -16.37
N GLU A 294 3.04 -15.57 -17.27
CA GLU A 294 3.29 -15.86 -18.69
C GLU A 294 4.15 -14.79 -19.36
N LEU A 295 3.83 -13.52 -19.10
CA LEU A 295 4.61 -12.39 -19.62
C LEU A 295 6.00 -12.34 -19.01
N VAL A 296 6.13 -12.59 -17.71
CA VAL A 296 7.44 -12.66 -17.04
C VAL A 296 8.31 -13.73 -17.67
N ASP A 297 7.79 -14.95 -17.88
CA ASP A 297 8.57 -16.06 -18.45
C ASP A 297 9.04 -15.75 -19.88
N LYS A 298 8.15 -15.14 -20.68
CA LYS A 298 8.48 -14.73 -22.05
C LYS A 298 9.53 -13.62 -22.06
N GLU A 299 9.30 -12.52 -21.35
CA GLU A 299 10.12 -11.32 -21.45
C GLU A 299 11.46 -11.46 -20.71
N PHE A 300 11.54 -12.31 -19.68
CA PHE A 300 12.79 -12.64 -19.00
C PHE A 300 13.79 -13.38 -19.90
N GLN A 301 13.32 -14.34 -20.72
CA GLN A 301 14.18 -15.02 -21.71
C GLN A 301 14.76 -14.06 -22.75
N HIS A 302 13.98 -13.04 -23.14
CA HIS A 302 14.39 -12.01 -24.10
C HIS A 302 15.13 -10.83 -23.46
N LYS A 303 15.34 -10.84 -22.14
CA LYS A 303 15.97 -9.76 -21.36
C LYS A 303 15.30 -8.39 -21.57
N ASN A 304 13.98 -8.38 -21.75
CA ASN A 304 13.22 -7.15 -21.94
C ASN A 304 12.85 -6.53 -20.57
N TRP A 305 13.83 -5.87 -19.95
CA TRP A 305 13.70 -5.31 -18.60
C TRP A 305 12.62 -4.24 -18.48
N LYS A 306 12.38 -3.48 -19.55
CA LYS A 306 11.32 -2.48 -19.60
C LYS A 306 9.93 -3.13 -19.46
N ALA A 307 9.66 -4.19 -20.22
CA ALA A 307 8.38 -4.91 -20.12
C ALA A 307 8.20 -5.56 -18.73
N LEU A 308 9.27 -6.10 -18.15
CA LEU A 308 9.24 -6.68 -16.80
C LEU A 308 9.02 -5.62 -15.70
N TYR A 309 9.59 -4.43 -15.86
CA TYR A 309 9.31 -3.28 -15.00
C TYR A 309 7.82 -2.89 -15.06
N GLU A 310 7.27 -2.73 -16.26
CA GLU A 310 5.86 -2.39 -16.47
C GLU A 310 4.94 -3.46 -15.86
N ALA A 311 5.26 -4.74 -16.06
CA ALA A 311 4.49 -5.86 -15.52
C ALA A 311 4.50 -5.92 -13.99
N THR A 312 5.68 -5.79 -13.36
CA THR A 312 5.82 -5.80 -11.90
C THR A 312 5.18 -4.59 -11.26
N HIS A 313 5.25 -3.42 -11.92
CA HIS A 313 4.54 -2.23 -11.45
C HIS A 313 3.01 -2.42 -11.55
N LYS A 314 2.50 -3.03 -12.62
CA LYS A 314 1.08 -3.26 -12.85
C LYS A 314 0.45 -4.24 -11.85
N ILE A 315 1.14 -5.33 -11.50
CA ILE A 315 0.58 -6.36 -10.60
C ILE A 315 0.65 -5.97 -9.11
N LYS A 316 1.55 -5.06 -8.75
CA LYS A 316 1.85 -4.67 -7.36
C LYS A 316 0.65 -4.16 -6.55
N PRO A 317 -0.25 -3.31 -7.08
CA PRO A 317 -1.46 -2.92 -6.37
C PRO A 317 -2.36 -4.11 -6.05
N SER A 318 -2.54 -5.02 -7.01
CA SER A 318 -3.36 -6.23 -6.84
C SER A 318 -2.80 -7.16 -5.75
N ILE A 319 -1.47 -7.34 -5.70
CA ILE A 319 -0.81 -8.11 -4.62
C ILE A 319 -1.12 -7.52 -3.24
N THR A 320 -1.14 -6.19 -3.13
CA THR A 320 -1.47 -5.50 -1.88
C THR A 320 -2.95 -5.60 -1.56
N MET A 321 -3.81 -5.48 -2.56
CA MET A 321 -5.27 -5.55 -2.44
C MET A 321 -5.76 -6.90 -1.92
N PHE A 322 -5.12 -7.99 -2.35
CA PHE A 322 -5.42 -9.35 -1.88
C PHE A 322 -4.67 -9.74 -0.59
N GLY A 323 -3.97 -8.79 0.03
CA GLY A 323 -3.28 -9.01 1.30
C GLY A 323 -2.10 -9.98 1.23
N ILE A 324 -1.49 -10.18 0.06
CA ILE A 324 -0.41 -11.16 -0.15
C ILE A 324 0.92 -10.57 0.35
N SER A 325 1.03 -10.51 1.67
CA SER A 325 2.09 -9.79 2.39
C SER A 325 3.49 -10.31 2.09
N GLU A 326 3.62 -11.59 1.76
CA GLU A 326 4.91 -12.24 1.44
C GLU A 326 5.42 -11.88 0.04
N MET A 327 4.52 -11.63 -0.92
CA MET A 327 4.89 -11.34 -2.31
C MET A 327 5.18 -9.85 -2.55
N GLY A 328 4.55 -8.96 -1.76
CA GLY A 328 4.69 -7.51 -1.89
C GLY A 328 6.15 -7.00 -1.91
N PRO A 329 6.99 -7.36 -0.91
CA PRO A 329 8.40 -6.94 -0.88
C PRO A 329 9.21 -7.46 -2.08
N ILE A 330 8.93 -8.68 -2.54
CA ILE A 330 9.63 -9.30 -3.66
C ILE A 330 9.31 -8.58 -4.96
N ILE A 331 8.02 -8.32 -5.23
CA ILE A 331 7.57 -7.56 -6.40
C ILE A 331 8.14 -6.13 -6.38
N HIS A 332 8.20 -5.48 -5.20
CA HIS A 332 8.84 -4.18 -5.07
C HIS A 332 10.33 -4.21 -5.44
N LEU A 333 11.07 -5.22 -4.95
CA LEU A 333 12.48 -5.38 -5.24
C LEU A 333 12.72 -5.62 -6.75
N LEU A 334 11.94 -6.53 -7.35
CA LEU A 334 11.97 -6.80 -8.79
C LEU A 334 11.68 -5.54 -9.61
N THR A 335 10.64 -4.78 -9.24
CA THR A 335 10.28 -3.50 -9.89
C THR A 335 11.48 -2.55 -9.90
N ASN A 336 12.16 -2.40 -8.76
CA ASN A 336 13.33 -1.51 -8.68
C ASN A 336 14.50 -2.01 -9.52
N LYS A 337 14.82 -3.31 -9.46
CA LYS A 337 15.91 -3.93 -10.24
C LYS A 337 15.68 -3.78 -11.74
N PHE A 338 14.46 -4.01 -12.22
CA PHE A 338 14.09 -3.83 -13.63
C PHE A 338 14.12 -2.36 -14.07
N ARG A 339 13.77 -1.42 -13.18
CA ARG A 339 13.85 0.02 -13.47
C ARG A 339 15.27 0.51 -13.67
N VAL A 340 16.22 0.03 -12.84
CA VAL A 340 17.60 0.53 -12.84
C VAL A 340 18.57 -0.36 -13.64
N GLU A 341 18.11 -1.55 -14.06
CA GLU A 341 18.89 -2.57 -14.76
C GLU A 341 20.21 -2.94 -14.05
N LYS A 342 20.15 -3.09 -12.71
CA LYS A 342 21.29 -3.45 -11.87
C LYS A 342 20.94 -4.58 -10.92
N GLU A 343 21.97 -5.31 -10.49
CA GLU A 343 21.87 -6.42 -9.53
C GLU A 343 20.86 -7.47 -10.00
N LEU A 344 21.00 -7.93 -11.25
CA LEU A 344 20.06 -8.86 -11.88
C LEU A 344 20.35 -10.35 -11.58
N ASP A 345 21.43 -10.64 -10.85
CA ASP A 345 21.94 -12.00 -10.61
C ASP A 345 20.99 -12.87 -9.77
N ASP A 346 20.14 -12.25 -8.95
CA ASP A 346 19.17 -12.91 -8.06
C ASP A 346 17.74 -12.90 -8.60
N VAL A 347 17.49 -12.24 -9.74
CA VAL A 347 16.14 -12.05 -10.29
C VAL A 347 15.43 -13.37 -10.55
N GLU A 348 16.11 -14.36 -11.12
CA GLU A 348 15.52 -15.67 -11.40
C GLU A 348 15.06 -16.37 -10.12
N SER A 349 15.85 -16.26 -9.05
CA SER A 349 15.48 -16.81 -7.73
C SER A 349 14.29 -16.09 -7.12
N LEU A 350 14.21 -14.76 -7.25
CA LEU A 350 13.10 -13.96 -6.77
C LEU A 350 11.80 -14.29 -7.53
N LEU A 351 11.89 -14.45 -8.86
CA LEU A 351 10.76 -14.86 -9.71
C LEU A 351 10.25 -16.26 -9.35
N ASN A 352 11.16 -17.22 -9.13
CA ASN A 352 10.78 -18.56 -8.68
C ASN A 352 10.10 -18.53 -7.30
N THR A 353 10.57 -17.68 -6.39
CA THR A 353 9.93 -17.48 -5.08
C THR A 353 8.51 -16.92 -5.24
N CYS A 354 8.30 -15.95 -6.14
CA CYS A 354 6.95 -15.46 -6.47
C CYS A 354 6.03 -16.55 -7.02
N LYS A 355 6.53 -17.45 -7.88
CA LYS A 355 5.73 -18.57 -8.43
C LYS A 355 5.30 -19.56 -7.35
N GLU A 356 6.18 -19.89 -6.41
CA GLU A 356 5.82 -20.77 -5.29
C GLU A 356 4.76 -20.14 -4.37
N ILE A 357 4.91 -18.85 -4.02
CA ILE A 357 3.89 -18.13 -3.24
C ILE A 357 2.56 -18.11 -4.01
N PHE A 358 2.60 -17.86 -5.32
CA PHE A 358 1.39 -17.82 -6.15
C PHE A 358 0.62 -19.16 -6.14
N LYS A 359 1.31 -20.29 -6.13
CA LYS A 359 0.67 -21.60 -6.06
C LYS A 359 -0.22 -21.73 -4.81
N HIS A 360 0.30 -21.31 -3.65
CA HIS A 360 -0.46 -21.32 -2.40
C HIS A 360 -1.62 -20.31 -2.41
N VAL A 361 -1.38 -19.09 -2.89
CA VAL A 361 -2.43 -18.06 -3.05
C VAL A 361 -3.56 -18.55 -3.95
N LYS A 362 -3.23 -19.20 -5.07
CA LYS A 362 -4.21 -19.74 -6.01
C LYS A 362 -5.07 -20.83 -5.37
N GLU A 363 -4.45 -21.73 -4.60
CA GLU A 363 -5.18 -22.76 -3.85
C GLU A 363 -6.15 -22.13 -2.84
N GLU A 364 -5.71 -21.15 -2.04
CA GLU A 364 -6.54 -20.45 -1.06
C GLU A 364 -7.72 -19.70 -1.72
N LEU A 365 -7.47 -18.95 -2.81
CA LEU A 365 -8.51 -18.20 -3.53
C LEU A 365 -9.53 -19.12 -4.22
N LEU A 366 -9.11 -20.29 -4.71
CA LEU A 366 -10.03 -21.27 -5.29
C LEU A 366 -10.92 -21.94 -4.23
N ILE A 367 -10.43 -22.10 -3.00
CA ILE A 367 -11.24 -22.56 -1.87
C ILE A 367 -12.27 -21.49 -1.51
N GLU A 368 -11.85 -20.23 -1.41
CA GLU A 368 -12.74 -19.11 -1.11
C GLU A 368 -13.83 -18.95 -2.18
N LEU A 369 -13.46 -19.01 -3.47
CA LEU A 369 -14.41 -18.96 -4.58
C LEU A 369 -15.45 -20.07 -4.52
N LYS A 370 -15.06 -21.28 -4.09
CA LYS A 370 -16.02 -22.38 -3.90
C LYS A 370 -16.98 -22.10 -2.75
N SER A 371 -16.49 -21.50 -1.67
CA SER A 371 -17.34 -21.10 -0.53
C SER A 371 -18.37 -20.07 -0.98
N LEU A 372 -17.91 -18.97 -1.60
CA LEU A 372 -18.77 -17.85 -2.02
C LEU A 372 -19.79 -18.22 -3.11
N LYS A 373 -19.50 -19.23 -3.94
CA LYS A 373 -20.45 -19.72 -4.98
C LYS A 373 -21.50 -20.70 -4.43
N ASN A 374 -21.28 -21.21 -3.22
CA ASN A 374 -22.19 -22.14 -2.55
C ASN A 374 -23.09 -21.43 -1.51
N GLU A 375 -22.78 -20.18 -1.16
CA GLU A 375 -23.66 -19.23 -0.45
C GLU A 375 -24.67 -18.61 -1.41
#